data_AF-A0A1Z8KNU6-F1
#
_entry.id   AF-A0A1Z8KNU6-F1
#
_cell.length_a   1.000
_cell.length_b   1.000
_cell.length_c   1.000
_cell.angle_alpha   90.00
_cell.angle_beta   90.00
_cell.angle_gamma   90.00
#
_symmetry.space_group_name_H-M   'P 1'
#
loop_
_entity.id
_entity.type
_entity.pdbx_description
1 polymer ?
#
loop_
_entity_poly.entity_id
_entity_poly.type
_entity_poly.pdbx_seq_one_letter_code
_entity_poly.pdbx_strand_id
1 'polypeptide(L)' 'NKFPIKDLLCRHRIGEVKVGETSLHVSIWSKHRKEGLEAMSFFIIELKKRVPIWKWAILENGEKIPSECKHE' A
#
# COMPACT_ATOMS: atom_id res chain seq x y z
N ASN A 1 -18.88 -2.01 6.62
CA ASN A 1 -18.56 -0.67 7.15
C ASN A 1 -18.00 -0.75 8.56
N LYS A 2 -16.67 -0.86 8.70
CA LYS A 2 -15.97 -0.98 10.00
C LYS A 2 -15.55 0.37 10.59
N PHE A 3 -15.34 1.38 9.74
CA PHE A 3 -14.95 2.74 10.15
C PHE A 3 -15.90 3.77 9.51
N PRO A 4 -16.25 4.86 10.22
CA PRO A 4 -17.12 5.91 9.69
C PRO A 4 -16.35 6.89 8.79
N ILE A 5 -15.78 6.39 7.70
CA ILE A 5 -15.13 7.19 6.66
C ILE A 5 -16.11 7.49 5.53
N LYS A 6 -15.93 8.63 4.85
CA LYS A 6 -16.77 9.06 3.72
C LYS A 6 -16.41 8.34 2.44
N ASP A 7 -15.10 8.23 2.16
CA ASP A 7 -14.61 7.66 0.90
C ASP A 7 -13.15 7.19 1.04
N LEU A 8 -12.74 6.31 0.12
CA LEU A 8 -11.38 5.78 0.01
C LEU A 8 -10.98 5.61 -1.45
N LEU A 9 -9.81 6.14 -1.80
CA LEU A 9 -9.16 5.92 -3.09
C LEU A 9 -7.84 5.18 -2.87
N CYS A 10 -7.59 4.13 -3.64
CA CYS A 10 -6.32 3.42 -3.67
C CYS A 10 -5.86 3.18 -5.11
N ARG A 11 -4.61 3.51 -5.40
CA ARG A 11 -3.95 3.21 -6.68
C ARG A 11 -2.56 2.63 -6.41
N HIS A 12 -2.26 1.52 -7.06
CA HIS A 12 -0.96 0.86 -6.98
C HIS A 12 -0.37 0.77 -8.39
N ARG A 13 0.90 1.13 -8.54
CA ARG A 13 1.61 1.01 -9.82
C ARG A 13 2.01 -0.44 -10.08
N ILE A 14 2.14 -0.80 -11.34
CA ILE A 14 2.70 -2.09 -11.78
C ILE A 14 3.90 -1.82 -12.69
N GLY A 15 4.78 -2.80 -12.82
CA GLY A 15 6.02 -2.67 -13.60
C GLY A 15 7.16 -2.05 -12.79
N GLU A 16 8.10 -1.43 -13.49
CA GLU A 16 9.29 -0.81 -12.89
C GLU A 16 8.93 0.51 -12.20
N VAL A 17 9.42 0.69 -10.97
CA VAL A 17 9.25 1.92 -10.19
C VAL A 17 10.63 2.34 -9.71
N LYS A 18 11.09 3.52 -10.15
CA LYS A 18 12.41 4.04 -9.80
C LYS A 18 12.49 4.40 -8.32
N VAL A 19 13.70 4.36 -7.77
CA VAL A 19 13.97 4.78 -6.39
C VAL A 19 13.51 6.24 -6.20
N GLY A 20 12.75 6.48 -5.14
CA GLY A 20 12.15 7.78 -4.84
C GLY A 20 10.76 8.01 -5.45
N GLU A 21 10.27 7.14 -6.34
CA GLU A 21 8.94 7.28 -6.92
C GLU A 21 7.84 6.60 -6.10
N THR A 22 6.62 7.16 -6.18
CA THR A 22 5.46 6.64 -5.45
C THR A 22 4.91 5.36 -6.06
N SER A 23 5.08 4.22 -5.39
CA SER A 23 4.50 2.93 -5.84
C SER A 23 3.03 2.73 -5.45
N LEU A 24 2.59 3.33 -4.34
CA LEU A 24 1.24 3.19 -3.80
C LEU A 24 0.71 4.55 -3.35
N HIS A 25 -0.51 4.89 -3.75
CA HIS A 25 -1.22 6.08 -3.29
C HIS A 25 -2.55 5.66 -2.66
N VAL A 26 -2.76 6.09 -1.41
CA VAL A 26 -4.01 5.88 -0.69
C VAL A 26 -4.50 7.22 -0.14
N SER A 27 -5.77 7.54 -0.38
CA SER A 27 -6.44 8.73 0.16
C SER A 27 -7.71 8.29 0.89
N ILE A 28 -7.93 8.84 2.08
CA ILE A 28 -9.12 8.56 2.90
C ILE A 28 -9.75 9.87 3.32
N TRP A 29 -11.05 10.00 3.09
CA TRP A 29 -11.85 11.14 3.54
C TRP A 29 -12.62 10.75 4.80
N SER A 30 -12.40 11.48 5.89
CA SER A 30 -13.10 11.29 7.16
C SER A 30 -13.50 12.64 7.76
N LYS A 31 -14.61 12.68 8.49
CA LYS A 31 -15.06 13.88 9.22
C LYS A 31 -14.09 14.24 10.36
N HIS A 32 -13.54 13.22 11.00
CA HIS A 32 -12.61 13.36 12.12
C HIS A 32 -11.36 12.53 11.85
N ARG A 33 -10.21 13.03 12.32
CA ARG A 33 -8.90 12.46 11.99
C ARG A 33 -8.71 11.04 12.55
N LYS A 34 -9.28 10.74 13.71
CA LYS A 34 -9.04 9.49 14.44
C LYS A 34 -9.46 8.29 13.59
N GLU A 35 -10.67 8.34 13.07
CA GLU A 35 -11.30 7.28 12.28
C GLU A 35 -10.63 7.15 10.92
N GLY A 36 -10.19 8.25 10.32
CA GLY A 36 -9.43 8.23 9.08
C GLY A 36 -8.06 7.55 9.24
N LEU A 37 -7.36 7.82 10.33
CA LEU A 37 -6.06 7.22 10.63
C LEU A 37 -6.19 5.72 10.99
N GLU A 38 -7.20 5.36 11.80
CA GLU A 38 -7.50 3.97 12.13
C GLU A 38 -7.88 3.17 10.86
N ALA A 39 -8.71 3.74 9.99
CA ALA A 39 -9.07 3.13 8.72
C ALA A 39 -7.86 2.97 7.79
N MET A 40 -6.96 3.97 7.70
CA MET A 40 -5.74 3.89 6.90
C MET A 40 -4.85 2.73 7.36
N SER A 41 -4.60 2.64 8.67
CA SER A 41 -3.77 1.59 9.25
C SER A 41 -4.36 0.20 8.94
N PHE A 42 -5.66 0.03 9.21
CA PHE A 42 -6.35 -1.22 8.91
C PHE A 42 -6.32 -1.56 7.42
N PHE A 43 -6.59 -0.59 6.54
CA PHE A 43 -6.62 -0.80 5.10
C PHE A 43 -5.27 -1.28 4.56
N ILE A 44 -4.15 -0.67 4.98
CA ILE A 44 -2.82 -1.07 4.51
C ILE A 44 -2.47 -2.50 4.94
N ILE A 45 -2.85 -2.89 6.17
CA ILE A 45 -2.64 -4.26 6.66
C ILE A 45 -3.42 -5.26 5.80
N GLU A 46 -4.71 -5.01 5.59
CA GLU A 46 -5.56 -5.90 4.79
C GLU A 46 -5.16 -5.91 3.31
N LEU A 47 -4.73 -4.77 2.75
CA LEU A 47 -4.24 -4.69 1.38
C LEU A 47 -3.01 -5.59 1.20
N LYS A 48 -2.03 -5.50 2.10
CA LYS A 48 -0.84 -6.35 2.03
C LYS A 48 -1.18 -7.83 2.19
N LYS A 49 -2.17 -8.17 3.03
CA LYS A 49 -2.61 -9.55 3.27
C LYS A 49 -3.36 -10.18 2.09
N ARG A 50 -4.18 -9.39 1.40
CA ARG A 50 -5.17 -9.92 0.44
C ARG A 50 -4.85 -9.62 -1.01
N VAL A 51 -4.18 -8.51 -1.30
CA VAL A 51 -3.90 -8.12 -2.69
C VAL A 51 -2.58 -8.77 -3.13
N PRO A 52 -2.59 -9.56 -4.21
CA PRO A 52 -1.40 -10.26 -4.68
C PRO A 52 -0.41 -9.28 -5.33
N ILE A 53 0.45 -8.67 -4.52
CA ILE A 53 1.47 -7.72 -4.94
C ILE A 53 2.84 -8.30 -4.62
N TRP A 54 3.63 -8.59 -5.65
CA TRP A 54 5.01 -9.05 -5.52
C TRP A 54 5.98 -7.93 -5.87
N LYS A 55 6.90 -7.61 -4.95
CA LYS A 55 7.92 -6.59 -5.15
C LYS A 55 9.29 -7.25 -5.31
N TRP A 56 10.04 -6.76 -6.28
CA TRP A 56 11.40 -7.19 -6.56
C TRP A 56 12.30 -5.97 -6.52
N ALA A 57 13.36 -6.01 -5.72
CA ALA A 57 14.44 -5.05 -5.79
C ALA A 57 15.29 -5.40 -7.02
N ILE A 58 15.46 -4.44 -7.92
CA ILE A 58 16.30 -4.58 -9.12
C ILE A 58 17.61 -3.87 -8.80
N LEU A 59 18.71 -4.63 -8.74
CA LEU A 59 20.05 -4.10 -8.51
C LEU A 59 20.64 -3.53 -9.80
N GLU A 60 21.71 -2.75 -9.69
CA GLU A 60 22.37 -2.11 -10.84
C GLU A 60 22.89 -3.13 -11.88
N ASN A 61 23.25 -4.34 -11.42
CA ASN A 61 23.67 -5.45 -12.28
C ASN A 61 22.49 -6.21 -12.95
N GLY A 62 21.24 -5.78 -12.70
CA GLY A 62 20.02 -6.40 -13.22
C GLY A 62 19.49 -7.58 -12.39
N GLU A 63 20.16 -7.97 -11.31
CA GLU A 63 19.69 -9.02 -10.41
C GLU A 63 18.38 -8.61 -9.71
N LYS A 64 17.44 -9.56 -9.60
CA LYS A 64 16.13 -9.34 -8.99
C LYS A 64 16.02 -10.10 -7.68
N ILE A 65 15.95 -9.36 -6.58
CA ILE A 65 15.78 -9.92 -5.23
C ILE A 65 14.31 -9.77 -4.82
N PRO A 66 13.59 -10.87 -4.52
CA PRO A 66 12.22 -10.77 -4.06
C PRO A 66 12.18 -10.12 -2.68
N SER A 67 11.28 -9.17 -2.48
CA SER A 67 11.06 -8.58 -1.16
C SER A 67 10.27 -9.56 -0.29
N GLU A 68 10.81 -9.91 0.88
CA GLU A 68 10.03 -10.65 1.88
C GLU A 68 8.85 -9.80 2.35
N CYS A 69 7.64 -10.34 2.26
CA CYS A 69 6.45 -9.73 2.83
C CYS A 69 5.92 -10.63 3.95
N LYS A 70 6.28 -10.30 5.19
CA LYS A 70 5.69 -10.94 6.37
C LYS A 70 4.39 -10.22 6.71
N HIS A 71 3.31 -10.98 6.82
CA HIS A 71 1.95 -10.47 7.02
C HIS A 71 1.48 -10.63 8.46
N GLU A 72 2.39 -10.49 9.43
CA GLU A 72 2.05 -10.47 10.85
C GLU A 72 1.19 -9.23 11.16
#